data_AF-A0A7K9FVS3-F1
#
_entry.id   AF-A0A7K9FVS3-F1
#
_cell.length_a   1.000
_cell.length_b   1.000
_cell.length_c   1.000
_cell.angle_alpha   90.00
_cell.angle_beta   90.00
_cell.angle_gamma   90.00
#
_symmetry.space_group_name_H-M   'P 1'
#
loop_
_entity.id
_entity.type
_entity.pdbx_description
1 polymer ?
#
loop_
_entity_poly.entity_id
_entity_poly.type
_entity_poly.pdbx_seq_one_letter_code
_entity_poly.pdbx_strand_id
1 'polypeptide(L)'
;MKMQAEVIREGELEKRSDSLFQLWKKKLVVLTKDSLSLFPDGHKRAKGKELGFGSILKVDCVERTGKYIYFTIVTKDRKEID
;
A
#
# COMPACT_ATOMS: atom_id res chain seq x y z
N MET A 1 -9.53 -21.87 -12.48
CA MET A 1 -9.22 -21.45 -11.09
C MET A 1 -8.26 -20.28 -11.15
N LYS A 2 -8.56 -19.13 -10.53
CA LYS A 2 -7.53 -18.10 -10.32
C LYS A 2 -6.52 -18.69 -9.33
N MET A 3 -5.30 -18.98 -9.78
CA MET A 3 -4.21 -19.27 -8.85
C MET A 3 -4.11 -18.06 -7.90
N GLN A 4 -4.26 -18.30 -6.60
CA GLN A 4 -3.95 -17.27 -5.62
C GLN A 4 -2.47 -16.96 -5.74
N ALA A 5 -2.13 -15.70 -5.99
CA ALA A 5 -0.75 -15.26 -6.05
C ALA A 5 -0.07 -15.56 -4.69
N GLU A 6 1.16 -16.06 -4.75
CA GLU A 6 1.96 -16.40 -3.57
C GLU A 6 2.17 -15.15 -2.70
N VAL A 7 1.75 -15.23 -1.44
CA VAL A 7 1.93 -14.15 -0.47
C VAL A 7 3.35 -14.17 0.07
N ILE A 8 4.10 -13.09 -0.15
CA ILE A 8 5.45 -12.88 0.37
C ILE A 8 5.40 -12.37 1.82
N ARG A 9 4.50 -11.42 2.08
CA ARG A 9 4.33 -10.82 3.40
C ARG A 9 2.92 -10.31 3.60
N GLU A 10 2.48 -10.35 4.84
CA GLU A 10 1.25 -9.72 5.31
C GLU A 10 1.56 -8.91 6.57
N GLY A 11 0.92 -7.75 6.72
CA GLY A 11 1.11 -6.89 7.88
C GLY A 11 0.28 -5.63 7.83
N GLU A 12 0.46 -4.75 8.81
CA GLU A 12 -0.24 -3.47 8.87
C GLU A 12 0.64 -2.33 8.36
N LEU A 13 0.06 -1.44 7.57
CA LEU A 13 0.65 -0.14 7.22
C LEU A 13 -0.37 0.97 7.46
N GLU A 14 0.11 2.17 7.76
CA GLU A 14 -0.72 3.37 7.75
C GLU A 14 -0.60 4.03 6.38
N LYS A 15 -1.73 4.26 5.71
CA LYS A 15 -1.79 4.97 4.43
C LYS A 15 -2.38 6.36 4.66
N ARG A 16 -1.76 7.40 4.11
CA ARG A 16 -2.31 8.75 4.10
C ARG A 16 -3.47 8.84 3.09
N SER A 17 -4.58 9.42 3.51
CA SER A 17 -5.73 9.66 2.63
C SER A 17 -5.50 10.87 1.73
N ASP A 18 -6.03 10.81 0.52
CA ASP A 18 -6.02 11.91 -0.46
C ASP A 18 -7.19 12.91 -0.24
N SER A 19 -7.86 12.84 0.91
CA SER A 19 -8.95 13.75 1.27
C SER A 19 -8.44 15.06 1.88
N LEU A 20 -9.33 16.04 2.04
CA LEU A 20 -9.03 17.36 2.61
C LEU A 20 -8.26 17.30 3.95
N PHE A 21 -8.55 16.30 4.77
CA PHE A 21 -7.95 16.16 6.11
C PHE A 21 -6.66 15.33 6.15
N GLN A 22 -6.25 14.71 5.03
CA GLN A 22 -4.97 13.99 4.90
C GLN A 22 -4.66 13.02 6.06
N LEU A 23 -5.69 12.33 6.56
CA LEU A 23 -5.57 11.45 7.72
C LEU A 23 -4.84 10.16 7.37
N TRP A 24 -4.03 9.67 8.30
CA TRP A 24 -3.43 8.33 8.27
C TRP A 24 -4.43 7.29 8.75
N LYS A 25 -4.56 6.20 7.99
CA LYS A 25 -5.45 5.08 8.33
C LYS A 25 -4.73 3.76 8.22
N LYS A 26 -4.84 2.93 9.26
CA LYS A 26 -4.34 1.56 9.23
C LYS A 26 -5.02 0.74 8.12
N LYS A 27 -4.22 -0.09 7.47
CA LYS A 27 -4.62 -1.03 6.42
C LYS A 27 -3.94 -2.35 6.69
N LEU A 28 -4.69 -3.44 6.52
CA LEU A 28 -4.07 -4.73 6.30
C LEU A 28 -3.50 -4.72 4.89
N VAL A 29 -2.23 -5.07 4.77
CA VAL A 29 -1.51 -5.06 3.51
C VAL A 29 -0.97 -6.44 3.21
N VAL A 30 -1.20 -6.90 1.98
CA VAL A 30 -0.72 -8.17 1.46
C VAL A 30 0.21 -7.88 0.30
N LEU A 31 1.44 -8.37 0.41
CA LEU A 31 2.50 -8.25 -0.58
C LEU A 31 2.63 -9.56 -1.34
N THR A 32 2.56 -9.49 -2.66
CA THR A 32 2.86 -10.61 -3.57
C THR A 32 4.03 -10.23 -4.47
N LYS A 33 4.42 -11.13 -5.39
CA LYS A 33 5.46 -10.83 -6.38
C LYS A 33 5.08 -9.71 -7.35
N ASP A 34 3.78 -9.49 -7.56
CA ASP A 34 3.28 -8.62 -8.63
C ASP A 34 2.53 -7.39 -8.13
N SER A 35 2.05 -7.40 -6.88
CA SER A 35 1.21 -6.32 -6.36
C SER A 35 1.25 -6.15 -4.84
N LEU A 36 0.81 -4.96 -4.42
CA LEU A 36 0.49 -4.61 -3.04
C LEU A 36 -1.03 -4.42 -2.91
N SER A 37 -1.69 -5.23 -2.09
CA SER A 37 -3.13 -5.13 -1.84
C SER A 37 -3.39 -4.50 -0.47
N LEU A 38 -4.22 -3.47 -0.41
CA LEU A 38 -4.60 -2.76 0.81
C LEU A 38 -6.08 -2.98 1.12
N PHE A 39 -6.36 -3.53 2.29
CA PHE A 39 -7.71 -3.82 2.76
C PHE A 39 -8.12 -2.81 3.85
N PRO A 40 -9.33 -2.26 3.79
CA PRO A 40 -9.85 -1.43 4.86
C PRO A 40 -10.05 -2.25 6.14
N ASP A 41 -9.93 -1.56 7.27
CA ASP A 41 -10.33 -2.04 8.60
C ASP A 41 -9.74 -3.40 9.01
N GLY A 42 -8.54 -3.74 8.52
CA GLY A 42 -7.84 -4.94 8.93
C GLY A 42 -8.44 -6.26 8.42
N HIS A 43 -9.43 -6.21 7.52
CA HIS A 43 -10.21 -7.39 7.14
C HIS A 43 -10.20 -7.67 5.63
N LYS A 44 -9.71 -8.86 5.24
CA LYS A 44 -9.72 -9.35 3.84
C LYS A 44 -11.12 -9.55 3.24
N ARG A 45 -12.18 -9.47 4.06
CA ARG A 45 -13.57 -9.66 3.60
C ARG A 45 -14.08 -8.47 2.78
N ALA A 46 -13.50 -7.29 2.96
CA ALA A 46 -13.82 -6.11 2.17
C ALA A 46 -13.04 -6.12 0.84
N LYS A 47 -13.60 -5.47 -0.20
CA LYS A 47 -12.90 -5.29 -1.48
C LYS A 47 -11.64 -4.44 -1.27
N GLY A 48 -10.48 -5.09 -1.32
CA GLY A 48 -9.18 -4.41 -1.24
C GLY A 48 -8.89 -3.55 -2.47
N LYS A 49 -8.03 -2.55 -2.31
CA LYS A 49 -7.42 -1.82 -3.43
C LYS A 49 -6.09 -2.48 -3.76
N GLU A 50 -5.90 -2.86 -5.02
CA GLU A 50 -4.66 -3.47 -5.50
C GLU A 50 -3.82 -2.44 -6.25
N LEU A 51 -2.54 -2.36 -5.90
CA LEU A 51 -1.52 -1.59 -6.59
C LEU A 51 -0.54 -2.57 -7.25
N GLY A 52 -0.71 -2.81 -8.55
CA GLY A 52 0.21 -3.64 -9.32
C GLY A 52 1.54 -2.94 -9.54
N PHE A 53 2.66 -3.65 -9.41
CA PHE A 53 4.00 -3.06 -9.56
C PHE A 53 4.28 -2.52 -10.96
N GLY A 54 3.61 -3.07 -11.98
CA GLY A 54 3.64 -2.51 -13.33
C GLY A 54 3.13 -1.07 -13.43
N SER A 55 2.36 -0.59 -12.43
CA SER A 55 1.88 0.80 -12.35
C SER A 55 2.78 1.73 -11.53
N ILE A 56 3.77 1.18 -10.81
CA ILE A 56 4.71 1.95 -9.99
C ILE A 56 5.82 2.50 -10.89
N LEU A 57 6.14 3.78 -10.71
CA LEU A 57 7.28 4.43 -11.33
C LEU A 57 8.52 4.31 -10.44
N LYS A 58 8.38 4.66 -9.16
CA LYS A 58 9.44 4.57 -8.16
C LYS A 58 8.88 4.51 -6.74
N VAL A 59 9.70 4.04 -5.81
CA VAL A 59 9.54 4.28 -4.37
C VAL A 59 10.58 5.34 -3.99
N ASP A 60 10.13 6.42 -3.36
CA ASP A 60 10.96 7.57 -2.98
C ASP A 60 11.04 7.70 -1.45
N CYS A 61 11.42 8.89 -0.97
CA CYS A 61 11.42 9.40 0.42
C CYS A 61 11.33 8.32 1.51
N VAL A 62 12.41 7.55 1.68
CA VAL A 62 12.53 6.65 2.82
C VAL A 62 13.05 7.44 4.02
N GLU A 63 12.15 8.06 4.79
CA GLU A 63 12.48 8.80 6.00
C GLU A 63 12.25 7.94 7.25
N ARG A 64 13.08 8.12 8.27
CA ARG A 64 12.90 7.50 9.58
C ARG A 64 12.65 8.56 10.64
N THR A 65 11.50 8.50 11.30
CA THR A 65 11.16 9.38 12.43
C THR A 65 10.76 8.52 13.62
N GLY A 66 11.64 8.45 14.62
CA GLY A 66 11.44 7.57 15.77
C GLY A 66 11.27 6.11 15.35
N LYS A 67 10.12 5.52 15.66
CA LYS A 67 9.79 4.12 15.32
C LYS A 67 9.21 3.95 13.91
N TYR A 68 8.92 5.04 13.21
CA TYR A 68 8.23 5.01 11.93
C TYR A 68 9.21 5.11 10.76
N ILE A 69 8.91 4.35 9.70
CA ILE A 69 9.55 4.47 8.39
C ILE A 69 8.47 4.97 7.45
N TYR A 70 8.69 6.12 6.84
CA TYR A 70 7.83 6.70 5.84
C TYR A 70 8.41 6.39 4.46
N PHE A 71 7.55 6.17 3.48
CA PHE A 71 7.92 6.02 2.09
C PHE A 71 6.78 6.50 1.22
N THR A 72 7.12 7.04 0.05
CA THR A 72 6.13 7.48 -0.94
C THR A 72 6.25 6.61 -2.17
N ILE A 73 5.15 6.02 -2.61
CA ILE A 73 5.05 5.35 -3.90
C ILE A 73 4.58 6.36 -4.93
N VAL A 74 5.39 6.55 -5.98
CA VAL A 74 5.01 7.36 -7.14
C VAL A 74 4.59 6.42 -8.26
N THR A 75 3.38 6.59 -8.76
CA THR A 75 2.84 5.82 -9.87
C THR A 75 3.21 6.44 -11.22
N LYS A 76 3.05 5.66 -12.31
CA LYS A 76 3.36 6.12 -13.68
C LYS A 76 2.50 7.29 -14.15
N ASP A 77 1.28 7.41 -13.63
CA ASP A 77 0.39 8.57 -13.82
C ASP A 77 0.71 9.74 -12.86
N ARG A 78 1.89 9.72 -12.22
CA ARG A 78 2.41 10.77 -11.35
C ARG A 78 1.59 11.00 -10.07
N LYS A 79 0.77 10.04 -9.65
CA LYS A 79 0.13 10.07 -8.34
C LYS A 79 1.13 9.65 -7.26
N GLU A 80 1.11 10.38 -6.15
CA GLU A 80 1.87 10.06 -4.95
C GLU A 80 0.97 9.37 -3.92
N ILE A 81 1.50 8.32 -3.30
CA ILE A 81 0.83 7.55 -2.27
C ILE A 81 1.79 7.37 -1.10
N ASP A 82 1.44 7.97 0.03
CA ASP A 82 2.09 7.73 1.32
C ASP A 82 1.33 6.70 2.16
#